data_AF-A0A6P0N7S7-F1
#
_entry.id   AF-A0A6P0N7S7-F1
#
_cell.length_a   1.000
_cell.length_b   1.000
_cell.length_c   1.000
_cell.angle_alpha   90.00
_cell.angle_beta   90.00
_cell.angle_gamma   90.00
#
_symmetry.space_group_name_H-M   'P 1'
#
loop_
_entity.id
_entity.type
_entity.pdbx_description
1 polymer ?
#
loop_
_entity_poly.entity_id
_entity_poly.type
_entity_poly.pdbx_seq_one_letter_code
_entity_poly.pdbx_strand_id
1 'polypeptide(L)'
;QMPFKSVYIHGLVRDENNKKMSKSANNGIDPLILIDKYGTDALRYTLVREVAGAGQDIRLEYNRKTDESASVEASRNFANKLWNAARFVMLNLDGKTPEELGQPKVEALELCDRWILSRFHQVVRQTRDHLDAYGLGEGAKGLYEFIWGDFCDWYIELVKSRLRQDAKSPSRVVAQQTLAYVLEGILKLLHPFMPHITEEIWHTLTQKSGEVLALQPYPIEYLDGQTGAQELQTTETELLRDNKSDYPDAQSPRSGTSLSKEKEISNQTVAVLSKLPEISRKLFEEYKQPMITAGLVVGGIIALNILTAFVGALNRISLLSTSLELIGLGYAIWFVSRYVLKAENRHELSEKIQSIKAEILGKEDTQQSSELNKIESKIEMIDGNTKQGEDIKDIEDIKDIEQGEVKIDRNISSIGNTHSSISPSSLIDSELEQRFELLIGTIRTIRNLRAEAEIKPGVTAPVILQSSNSDERQILEAGQAYIKDIGKVNQLTITPALDQEVKNTMAGVVGTVQVLIPLAGVVDVDALRAKLEKNLRKVEAEVKSLSGRLGNKNFVSKAPEAVVKGAQEALAEAKKQESILRDRLNRL
;
A
#
# COMPACT_ATOMS: atom_id res chain seq x y z
N GLN A 1 -24.46 40.30 17.77
CA GLN A 1 -23.71 39.50 16.77
C GLN A 1 -23.94 38.02 17.07
N MET A 2 -24.10 37.19 16.04
CA MET A 2 -24.18 35.73 16.21
C MET A 2 -22.76 35.18 16.47
N PRO A 3 -22.53 34.38 17.53
CA PRO A 3 -21.17 33.97 17.92
C PRO A 3 -20.52 32.96 16.97
N PHE A 4 -21.33 32.21 16.20
CA PHE A 4 -20.87 31.22 15.23
C PHE A 4 -21.93 31.05 14.13
N LYS A 5 -21.47 30.88 12.88
CA LYS A 5 -22.36 30.62 11.72
C LYS A 5 -22.85 29.18 11.67
N SER A 6 -22.04 28.25 12.17
CA SER A 6 -22.32 26.80 12.14
C SER A 6 -21.89 26.16 13.47
N VAL A 7 -22.70 25.23 13.97
CA VAL A 7 -22.39 24.41 15.15
C VAL A 7 -22.41 22.96 14.71
N TYR A 8 -21.24 22.31 14.73
CA TYR A 8 -21.13 20.88 14.46
C TYR A 8 -21.15 20.11 15.78
N ILE A 9 -22.13 19.22 15.94
CA ILE A 9 -22.29 18.38 17.12
C ILE A 9 -21.99 16.94 16.74
N HIS A 10 -20.88 16.40 17.25
CA HIS A 10 -20.55 14.99 17.11
C HIS A 10 -21.21 14.16 18.22
N GLY A 11 -21.41 12.86 17.97
CA GLY A 11 -21.86 11.95 19.02
C GLY A 11 -20.79 11.69 20.07
N LEU A 12 -21.16 10.95 21.10
CA LEU A 12 -20.30 10.59 22.21
C LEU A 12 -19.50 9.33 21.88
N VAL A 13 -18.25 9.28 22.34
CA VAL A 13 -17.51 8.02 22.36
C VAL A 13 -17.99 7.19 23.56
N ARG A 14 -18.39 5.96 23.28
CA ARG A 14 -18.90 4.97 24.22
C ARG A 14 -17.88 3.87 24.44
N ASP A 15 -17.93 3.30 25.64
CA ASP A 15 -17.07 2.18 26.02
C ASP A 15 -17.45 0.88 25.32
N GLU A 16 -16.69 -0.18 25.57
CA GLU A 16 -16.89 -1.50 24.99
C GLU A 16 -18.25 -2.13 25.35
N ASN A 17 -18.91 -1.63 26.41
CA ASN A 17 -20.24 -2.04 26.88
C ASN A 17 -21.35 -1.07 26.41
N ASN A 18 -21.05 -0.20 25.46
CA ASN A 18 -21.96 0.78 24.88
C ASN A 18 -22.47 1.84 25.88
N LYS A 19 -21.72 2.11 26.96
CA LYS A 19 -22.02 3.17 27.93
C LYS A 19 -21.23 4.43 27.59
N LYS A 20 -21.85 5.59 27.83
CA LYS A 20 -21.17 6.89 27.72
C LYS A 20 -19.89 6.88 28.56
N MET A 21 -18.76 7.23 27.95
CA MET A 21 -17.54 7.43 28.72
C MET A 21 -17.62 8.69 29.57
N SER A 22 -17.32 8.57 30.86
CA SER A 22 -17.28 9.70 31.80
C SER A 22 -16.38 9.40 32.99
N LYS A 23 -15.85 10.46 33.62
CA LYS A 23 -15.06 10.33 34.84
C LYS A 23 -15.88 9.73 35.99
N SER A 24 -17.16 10.11 36.11
CA SER A 24 -18.05 9.61 37.17
C SER A 24 -18.38 8.12 37.04
N ALA A 25 -18.48 7.60 35.81
CA ALA A 25 -18.70 6.18 35.56
C ALA A 25 -17.40 5.35 35.61
N ASN A 26 -16.23 6.00 35.77
CA ASN A 26 -14.92 5.38 35.80
C ASN A 26 -14.65 4.41 34.63
N ASN A 27 -15.20 4.73 33.46
CA ASN A 27 -15.10 3.91 32.24
C ASN A 27 -14.35 4.65 31.12
N GLY A 28 -13.71 5.78 31.43
CA GLY A 28 -12.81 6.46 30.51
C GLY A 28 -11.67 5.54 30.06
N ILE A 29 -11.25 5.70 28.82
CA ILE A 29 -10.07 5.05 28.25
C ILE A 29 -9.06 6.17 28.01
N ASP A 30 -7.86 6.01 28.55
CA ASP A 30 -6.79 6.99 28.35
C ASP A 30 -6.31 6.89 26.89
N PRO A 31 -6.45 7.94 26.07
CA PRO A 31 -6.02 7.91 24.68
C PRO A 31 -4.51 7.68 24.55
N LEU A 32 -3.70 8.05 25.54
CA LEU A 32 -2.24 7.88 25.49
C LEU A 32 -1.84 6.40 25.44
N ILE A 33 -2.60 5.51 26.09
CA ILE A 33 -2.37 4.06 26.03
C ILE A 33 -2.48 3.55 24.59
N LEU A 34 -3.49 4.03 23.86
CA LEU A 34 -3.71 3.65 22.47
C LEU A 34 -2.71 4.32 21.53
N ILE A 35 -2.30 5.56 21.82
CA ILE A 35 -1.28 6.28 21.05
C ILE A 35 0.08 5.58 21.18
N ASP A 36 0.49 5.23 22.39
CA ASP A 36 1.77 4.55 22.62
C ASP A 36 1.83 3.19 21.94
N LYS A 37 0.68 2.50 21.86
CA LYS A 37 0.59 1.15 21.29
C LYS A 37 0.44 1.14 19.77
N TYR A 38 -0.36 2.05 19.22
CA TYR A 38 -0.78 2.00 17.81
C TYR A 38 -0.37 3.23 16.99
N GLY A 39 0.03 4.33 17.65
CA GLY A 39 0.39 5.60 17.05
C GLY A 39 -0.76 6.62 17.03
N THR A 40 -0.40 7.91 17.08
CA THR A 40 -1.36 9.03 17.07
C THR A 40 -2.28 9.01 15.86
N ASP A 41 -1.73 8.77 14.66
CA ASP A 41 -2.53 8.73 13.43
C ASP A 41 -3.54 7.60 13.42
N ALA A 42 -3.19 6.43 13.97
CA ALA A 42 -4.12 5.31 14.05
C ALA A 42 -5.34 5.63 14.92
N LEU A 43 -5.11 6.24 16.09
CA LEU A 43 -6.21 6.65 16.97
C LEU A 43 -7.05 7.77 16.32
N ARG A 44 -6.40 8.81 15.79
CA ARG A 44 -7.08 9.93 15.11
C ARG A 44 -7.96 9.43 13.97
N TYR A 45 -7.39 8.62 13.09
CA TYR A 45 -8.10 8.06 11.94
C TYR A 45 -9.31 7.23 12.36
N THR A 46 -9.14 6.38 13.38
CA THR A 46 -10.26 5.57 13.92
C THR A 46 -11.38 6.46 14.43
N LEU A 47 -11.06 7.46 15.25
CA LEU A 47 -12.07 8.35 15.83
C LEU A 47 -12.81 9.16 14.78
N VAL A 48 -12.16 9.56 13.68
CA VAL A 48 -12.81 10.28 12.58
C VAL A 48 -13.63 9.34 11.70
N ARG A 49 -13.04 8.21 11.28
CA ARG A 49 -13.67 7.24 10.37
C ARG A 49 -14.94 6.62 10.95
N GLU A 50 -14.97 6.39 12.26
CA GLU A 50 -16.12 5.80 12.95
C GLU A 50 -17.27 6.81 13.19
N VAL A 51 -17.05 8.11 12.97
CA VAL A 51 -18.16 9.08 12.89
C VAL A 51 -19.00 8.73 11.66
N ALA A 52 -20.26 8.37 11.86
CA ALA A 52 -21.21 8.10 10.79
C ALA A 52 -22.34 9.13 10.85
N GLY A 53 -22.34 10.11 9.95
CA GLY A 53 -23.28 11.23 10.01
C GLY A 53 -23.17 12.09 11.27
N ALA A 54 -23.91 13.20 11.29
CA ALA A 54 -23.91 14.12 12.42
C ALA A 54 -24.58 13.49 13.66
N GLY A 55 -23.90 13.53 14.81
CA GLY A 55 -24.46 13.20 16.11
C GLY A 55 -24.56 11.70 16.48
N GLN A 56 -24.10 10.78 15.64
CA GLN A 56 -24.08 9.35 16.02
C GLN A 56 -22.94 9.03 16.99
N ASP A 57 -23.26 8.24 18.01
CA ASP A 57 -22.29 7.80 19.01
C ASP A 57 -21.34 6.75 18.44
N ILE A 58 -20.08 6.81 18.85
CA ILE A 58 -19.03 5.88 18.42
C ILE A 58 -18.80 4.86 19.53
N ARG A 59 -18.89 3.57 19.24
CA ARG A 59 -18.49 2.53 20.18
C ARG A 59 -17.02 2.21 19.98
N LEU A 60 -16.20 2.47 20.99
CA LEU A 60 -14.79 2.09 20.96
C LEU A 60 -14.64 0.64 21.46
N GLU A 61 -14.28 -0.25 20.54
CA GLU A 61 -13.93 -1.63 20.88
C GLU A 61 -12.61 -1.64 21.64
N TYR A 62 -12.65 -1.79 22.97
CA TYR A 62 -11.47 -1.77 23.83
C TYR A 62 -11.46 -2.92 24.82
N ASN A 63 -10.37 -3.67 24.86
CA ASN A 63 -10.13 -4.72 25.83
C ASN A 63 -9.30 -4.17 27.00
N ARG A 64 -9.97 -3.89 28.13
CA ARG A 64 -9.33 -3.37 29.36
C ARG A 64 -8.31 -4.30 30.01
N LYS A 65 -8.23 -5.58 29.61
CA LYS A 65 -7.25 -6.52 30.15
C LYS A 65 -5.94 -6.50 29.39
N THR A 66 -6.00 -6.25 28.09
CA THR A 66 -4.83 -6.26 27.20
C THR A 66 -4.46 -4.87 26.69
N ASP A 67 -5.28 -3.87 26.99
CA ASP A 67 -5.19 -2.51 26.46
C ASP A 67 -5.11 -2.52 24.93
N GLU A 68 -6.04 -3.25 24.30
CA GLU A 68 -6.11 -3.43 22.86
C GLU A 68 -7.41 -2.93 22.29
N SER A 69 -7.35 -2.43 21.05
CA SER A 69 -8.52 -2.03 20.29
C SER A 69 -8.41 -2.51 18.86
N ALA A 70 -9.34 -3.36 18.43
CA ALA A 70 -9.34 -3.93 17.08
C ALA A 70 -9.53 -2.85 16.00
N SER A 71 -10.35 -1.83 16.27
CA SER A 71 -10.56 -0.71 15.35
C SER A 71 -9.34 0.18 15.21
N VAL A 72 -8.62 0.46 16.32
CA VAL A 72 -7.37 1.23 16.27
C VAL A 72 -6.24 0.41 15.64
N GLU A 73 -6.17 -0.89 15.90
CA GLU A 73 -5.23 -1.80 15.23
C GLU A 73 -5.45 -1.82 13.71
N ALA A 74 -6.70 -1.87 13.25
CA ALA A 74 -7.02 -1.80 11.83
C ALA A 74 -6.52 -0.50 11.19
N SER A 75 -6.69 0.65 11.86
CA SER A 75 -6.16 1.94 11.40
C SER A 75 -4.63 2.00 11.41
N ARG A 76 -3.97 1.35 12.39
CA ARG A 76 -2.50 1.19 12.39
C ARG A 76 -2.03 0.32 11.23
N ASN A 77 -2.77 -0.73 10.89
CA ASN A 77 -2.47 -1.58 9.73
C ASN A 77 -2.64 -0.81 8.42
N PHE A 78 -3.62 0.09 8.35
CA PHE A 78 -3.79 1.02 7.22
C PHE A 78 -2.60 2.00 7.09
N ALA A 79 -2.16 2.62 8.19
CA ALA A 79 -0.95 3.46 8.19
C ALA A 79 0.28 2.67 7.68
N ASN A 80 0.45 1.42 8.15
CA ASN A 80 1.51 0.55 7.69
C ASN A 80 1.37 0.17 6.20
N LYS A 81 0.15 -0.01 5.68
CA LYS A 81 -0.10 -0.25 4.26
C LYS A 81 0.33 0.96 3.43
N LEU A 82 -0.03 2.18 3.84
CA LEU A 82 0.41 3.43 3.20
C LEU A 82 1.94 3.55 3.20
N TRP A 83 2.60 3.30 4.33
CA TRP A 83 4.07 3.31 4.43
C TRP A 83 4.71 2.35 3.44
N ASN A 84 4.21 1.11 3.35
CA ASN A 84 4.74 0.12 2.44
C ASN A 84 4.51 0.48 0.96
N ALA A 85 3.35 1.06 0.64
CA ALA A 85 3.06 1.56 -0.70
C ALA A 85 4.00 2.70 -1.09
N ALA A 86 4.18 3.69 -0.20
CA ALA A 86 5.10 4.79 -0.43
C ALA A 86 6.54 4.32 -0.60
N ARG A 87 7.00 3.40 0.26
CA ARG A 87 8.32 2.78 0.13
C ARG A 87 8.48 2.06 -1.21
N PHE A 88 7.48 1.31 -1.65
CA PHE A 88 7.49 0.66 -2.96
C PHE A 88 7.63 1.69 -4.08
N VAL A 89 6.84 2.77 -4.05
CA VAL A 89 6.90 3.83 -5.06
C VAL A 89 8.30 4.44 -5.10
N MET A 90 8.80 4.94 -3.97
CA MET A 90 10.11 5.60 -3.87
C MET A 90 11.26 4.71 -4.36
N LEU A 91 11.24 3.41 -4.02
CA LEU A 91 12.23 2.45 -4.51
C LEU A 91 12.23 2.29 -6.05
N ASN A 92 11.12 2.63 -6.70
CA ASN A 92 10.95 2.53 -8.15
C ASN A 92 11.02 3.89 -8.86
N LEU A 93 11.34 5.00 -8.18
CA LEU A 93 11.50 6.33 -8.80
C LEU A 93 12.95 6.63 -9.23
N ASP A 94 13.89 5.69 -9.04
CA ASP A 94 15.31 5.88 -9.36
C ASP A 94 15.94 7.12 -8.68
N GLY A 95 15.48 7.43 -7.46
CA GLY A 95 15.92 8.58 -6.68
C GLY A 95 15.32 9.92 -7.10
N LYS A 96 14.49 9.95 -8.15
CA LYS A 96 13.84 11.17 -8.62
C LYS A 96 12.64 11.56 -7.77
N THR A 97 12.44 12.86 -7.58
CA THR A 97 11.27 13.43 -6.92
C THR A 97 10.08 13.54 -7.88
N PRO A 98 8.84 13.71 -7.38
CA PRO A 98 7.68 14.01 -8.22
C PRO A 98 7.89 15.22 -9.14
N GLU A 99 8.57 16.26 -8.65
CA GLU A 99 8.88 17.47 -9.42
C GLU A 99 9.82 17.18 -10.60
N GLU A 100 10.88 16.38 -10.37
CA GLU A 100 11.83 16.00 -11.42
C GLU A 100 11.22 15.04 -12.46
N LEU A 101 10.29 14.19 -12.04
CA LEU A 101 9.55 13.30 -12.95
C LEU A 101 8.55 14.08 -13.81
N GLY A 102 8.02 15.17 -13.29
CA GLY A 102 6.98 15.97 -13.92
C GLY A 102 5.62 15.25 -13.96
N GLN A 103 4.66 15.88 -14.65
CA GLN A 103 3.29 15.39 -14.75
C GLN A 103 3.18 14.13 -15.65
N PRO A 104 2.20 13.25 -15.39
CA PRO A 104 1.91 12.12 -16.27
C PRO A 104 1.62 12.59 -17.70
N LYS A 105 2.39 12.09 -18.68
CA LYS A 105 2.20 12.45 -20.09
C LYS A 105 0.94 11.80 -20.65
N VAL A 106 -0.11 12.60 -20.86
CA VAL A 106 -1.46 12.16 -21.24
C VAL A 106 -1.46 11.27 -22.48
N GLU A 107 -0.66 11.63 -23.48
CA GLU A 107 -0.51 10.92 -24.75
C GLU A 107 0.14 9.54 -24.63
N ALA A 108 0.81 9.26 -23.51
CA ALA A 108 1.54 8.03 -23.26
C ALA A 108 0.94 7.20 -22.11
N LEU A 109 -0.21 7.60 -21.57
CA LEU A 109 -0.93 6.86 -20.54
C LEU A 109 -1.47 5.54 -21.09
N GLU A 110 -1.15 4.45 -20.39
CA GLU A 110 -1.79 3.16 -20.64
C GLU A 110 -3.18 3.10 -20.01
N LEU A 111 -3.93 2.03 -20.28
CA LEU A 111 -5.30 1.89 -19.77
C LEU A 111 -5.38 1.95 -18.24
N CYS A 112 -4.44 1.32 -17.52
CA CYS A 112 -4.43 1.35 -16.06
C CYS A 112 -4.05 2.73 -15.48
N ASP A 113 -3.24 3.51 -16.19
CA ASP A 113 -2.85 4.87 -15.76
C ASP A 113 -4.05 5.81 -15.86
N ARG A 114 -4.78 5.77 -17.00
CA ARG A 114 -6.02 6.53 -17.18
C ARG A 114 -7.06 6.16 -16.15
N TRP A 115 -7.20 4.86 -15.87
CA TRP A 115 -8.13 4.37 -14.86
C TRP A 115 -7.79 4.92 -13.47
N ILE A 116 -6.54 4.77 -12.99
CA ILE A 116 -6.21 5.24 -11.64
C ILE A 116 -6.30 6.77 -11.52
N LEU A 117 -5.99 7.51 -12.59
CA LEU A 117 -6.12 8.96 -12.61
C LEU A 117 -7.60 9.36 -12.52
N SER A 118 -8.49 8.70 -13.28
CA SER A 118 -9.94 8.91 -13.15
C SER A 118 -10.43 8.68 -11.72
N ARG A 119 -10.07 7.52 -11.14
CA ARG A 119 -10.41 7.15 -9.76
C ARG A 119 -9.87 8.18 -8.76
N PHE A 120 -8.63 8.61 -8.93
CA PHE A 120 -7.99 9.61 -8.07
C PHE A 120 -8.74 10.94 -8.11
N HIS A 121 -9.04 11.48 -9.29
CA HIS A 121 -9.75 12.74 -9.43
C HIS A 121 -11.20 12.66 -8.92
N GLN A 122 -11.86 11.51 -9.07
CA GLN A 122 -13.17 11.29 -8.44
C GLN A 122 -13.08 11.33 -6.91
N VAL A 123 -12.06 10.68 -6.33
CA VAL A 123 -11.85 10.65 -4.88
C VAL A 123 -11.45 12.02 -4.34
N VAL A 124 -10.68 12.81 -5.11
CA VAL A 124 -10.41 14.22 -4.78
C VAL A 124 -11.72 14.98 -4.64
N ARG A 125 -12.60 14.95 -5.66
CA ARG A 125 -13.90 15.62 -5.63
C ARG A 125 -14.75 15.15 -4.44
N GLN A 126 -14.95 13.85 -4.30
CA GLN A 126 -15.77 13.27 -3.24
C GLN A 126 -15.26 13.64 -1.84
N THR A 127 -13.94 13.59 -1.64
CA THR A 127 -13.34 13.96 -0.35
C THR A 127 -13.57 15.43 -0.04
N ARG A 128 -13.42 16.32 -1.03
CA ARG A 128 -13.71 17.75 -0.85
C ARG A 128 -15.17 18.00 -0.50
N ASP A 129 -16.09 17.42 -1.25
CA ASP A 129 -17.54 17.54 -1.00
C ASP A 129 -17.88 17.07 0.42
N HIS A 130 -17.27 15.97 0.87
CA HIS A 130 -17.40 15.48 2.24
C HIS A 130 -16.83 16.45 3.28
N LEU A 131 -15.65 17.02 3.06
CA LEU A 131 -15.06 18.00 3.98
C LEU A 131 -15.92 19.27 4.08
N ASP A 132 -16.39 19.80 2.95
CA ASP A 132 -17.24 20.99 2.88
C ASP A 132 -18.59 20.77 3.58
N ALA A 133 -19.09 19.53 3.55
CA ALA A 133 -20.32 19.12 4.23
C ALA A 133 -20.10 18.64 5.69
N TYR A 134 -18.90 18.77 6.26
CA TYR A 134 -18.52 18.24 7.58
C TYR A 134 -18.67 16.69 7.73
N GLY A 135 -18.71 15.97 6.61
CA GLY A 135 -18.73 14.50 6.51
C GLY A 135 -17.34 13.88 6.59
N LEU A 136 -16.60 14.17 7.67
CA LEU A 136 -15.20 13.73 7.82
C LEU A 136 -15.06 12.20 7.81
N GLY A 137 -16.01 11.49 8.41
CA GLY A 137 -15.97 10.02 8.48
C GLY A 137 -16.19 9.37 7.11
N GLU A 138 -17.11 9.91 6.30
CA GLU A 138 -17.36 9.49 4.92
C GLU A 138 -16.14 9.79 4.04
N GLY A 139 -15.53 10.97 4.17
CA GLY A 139 -14.28 11.30 3.49
C GLY A 139 -13.14 10.34 3.84
N ALA A 140 -12.95 10.03 5.13
CA ALA A 140 -11.95 9.07 5.58
C ALA A 140 -12.21 7.66 5.01
N LYS A 141 -13.47 7.18 5.01
CA LYS A 141 -13.83 5.88 4.43
C LYS A 141 -13.53 5.81 2.95
N GLY A 142 -13.91 6.84 2.18
CA GLY A 142 -13.62 6.91 0.74
C GLY A 142 -12.11 6.88 0.45
N LEU A 143 -11.30 7.61 1.24
CA LEU A 143 -9.84 7.56 1.11
C LEU A 143 -9.28 6.17 1.42
N TYR A 144 -9.77 5.49 2.46
CA TYR A 144 -9.37 4.10 2.75
C TYR A 144 -9.62 3.18 1.55
N GLU A 145 -10.83 3.23 0.99
CA GLU A 145 -11.26 2.37 -0.12
C GLU A 145 -10.39 2.61 -1.36
N PHE A 146 -10.12 3.87 -1.71
CA PHE A 146 -9.25 4.23 -2.82
C PHE A 146 -7.80 3.80 -2.59
N ILE A 147 -7.21 4.16 -1.45
CA ILE A 147 -5.78 3.92 -1.17
C ILE A 147 -5.52 2.41 -1.09
N TRP A 148 -6.34 1.68 -0.34
CA TRP A 148 -6.15 0.24 -0.17
C TRP A 148 -6.59 -0.53 -1.41
N GLY A 149 -7.82 -0.30 -1.88
CA GLY A 149 -8.45 -1.07 -2.95
C GLY A 149 -7.90 -0.72 -4.33
N ASP A 150 -7.99 0.54 -4.73
CA ASP A 150 -7.67 0.95 -6.11
C ASP A 150 -6.15 1.13 -6.29
N PHE A 151 -5.50 1.91 -5.43
CA PHE A 151 -4.08 2.22 -5.58
C PHE A 151 -3.17 1.04 -5.23
N CYS A 152 -3.32 0.48 -4.02
CA CYS A 152 -2.39 -0.56 -3.56
C CYS A 152 -2.66 -1.95 -4.14
N ASP A 153 -3.91 -2.42 -4.10
CA ASP A 153 -4.22 -3.80 -4.48
C ASP A 153 -4.28 -3.97 -6.01
N TRP A 154 -4.54 -2.89 -6.77
CA TRP A 154 -4.63 -2.92 -8.23
C TRP A 154 -3.54 -2.12 -8.92
N TYR A 155 -3.51 -0.80 -8.79
CA TYR A 155 -2.63 0.02 -9.63
C TYR A 155 -1.16 -0.33 -9.46
N ILE A 156 -0.67 -0.44 -8.22
CA ILE A 156 0.70 -0.88 -7.91
C ILE A 156 1.00 -2.25 -8.54
N GLU A 157 0.07 -3.21 -8.46
CA GLU A 157 0.27 -4.53 -9.06
C GLU A 157 0.30 -4.50 -10.59
N LEU A 158 -0.55 -3.68 -11.22
CA LEU A 158 -0.66 -3.51 -12.67
C LEU A 158 0.61 -2.94 -13.30
N VAL A 159 1.31 -2.03 -12.60
CA VAL A 159 2.49 -1.35 -13.14
C VAL A 159 3.82 -2.07 -12.85
N LYS A 160 3.84 -3.11 -12.00
CA LYS A 160 5.08 -3.85 -11.64
C LYS A 160 5.85 -4.41 -12.83
N SER A 161 5.17 -4.86 -13.88
CA SER A 161 5.84 -5.35 -15.10
C SER A 161 6.46 -4.19 -15.90
N ARG A 162 5.82 -3.03 -15.93
CA ARG A 162 6.28 -1.81 -16.58
C ARG A 162 7.48 -1.19 -15.87
N LEU A 163 7.48 -1.18 -14.55
CA LEU A 163 8.59 -0.68 -13.73
C LEU A 163 9.90 -1.46 -13.92
N ARG A 164 9.81 -2.72 -14.35
CA ARG A 164 10.97 -3.59 -14.63
C ARG A 164 11.55 -3.42 -16.04
N GLN A 165 10.91 -2.62 -16.90
CA GLN A 165 11.42 -2.34 -18.24
C GLN A 165 12.66 -1.44 -18.21
N ASP A 166 13.32 -1.29 -19.36
CA ASP A 166 14.45 -0.39 -19.52
C ASP A 166 14.11 1.04 -19.05
N ALA A 167 15.09 1.74 -18.46
CA ALA A 167 14.90 3.08 -17.92
C ALA A 167 14.45 4.11 -18.98
N LYS A 168 14.72 3.87 -20.26
CA LYS A 168 14.30 4.72 -21.38
C LYS A 168 12.91 4.36 -21.91
N SER A 169 12.27 3.31 -21.41
CA SER A 169 10.93 2.90 -21.85
C SER A 169 9.93 4.01 -21.52
N PRO A 170 9.19 4.55 -22.51
CA PRO A 170 8.12 5.51 -22.25
C PRO A 170 7.06 4.97 -21.28
N SER A 171 6.76 3.67 -21.38
CA SER A 171 5.80 2.99 -20.50
C SER A 171 6.25 3.00 -19.04
N ARG A 172 7.55 2.80 -18.77
CA ARG A 172 8.11 2.87 -17.41
C ARG A 172 8.06 4.29 -16.87
N VAL A 173 8.50 5.27 -17.66
CA VAL A 173 8.54 6.67 -17.24
C VAL A 173 7.14 7.16 -16.87
N VAL A 174 6.12 6.87 -17.70
CA VAL A 174 4.75 7.28 -17.40
C VAL A 174 4.17 6.57 -16.17
N ALA A 175 4.53 5.30 -15.95
CA ALA A 175 4.14 4.60 -14.72
C ALA A 175 4.75 5.26 -13.48
N GLN A 176 6.02 5.67 -13.54
CA GLN A 176 6.70 6.40 -12.45
C GLN A 176 6.05 7.75 -12.19
N GLN A 177 5.79 8.54 -13.24
CA GLN A 177 5.10 9.83 -13.15
C GLN A 177 3.73 9.69 -12.49
N THR A 178 2.92 8.73 -12.96
CA THR A 178 1.58 8.50 -12.42
C THR A 178 1.62 7.99 -10.98
N LEU A 179 2.55 7.09 -10.61
CA LEU A 179 2.72 6.65 -9.22
C LEU A 179 3.10 7.81 -8.29
N ALA A 180 4.07 8.64 -8.70
CA ALA A 180 4.51 9.79 -7.92
C ALA A 180 3.38 10.82 -7.74
N TYR A 181 2.68 11.15 -8.83
CA TYR A 181 1.55 12.08 -8.83
C TYR A 181 0.41 11.62 -7.91
N VAL A 182 -0.05 10.38 -8.07
CA VAL A 182 -1.15 9.83 -7.26
C VAL A 182 -0.72 9.68 -5.80
N LEU A 183 0.52 9.24 -5.52
CA LEU A 183 1.00 9.12 -4.15
C LEU A 183 1.08 10.48 -3.45
N GLU A 184 1.66 11.49 -4.10
CA GLU A 184 1.72 12.84 -3.51
C GLU A 184 0.32 13.39 -3.23
N GLY A 185 -0.62 13.18 -4.17
CA GLY A 185 -2.02 13.51 -4.00
C GLY A 185 -2.70 12.80 -2.83
N ILE A 186 -2.45 11.49 -2.67
CA ILE A 186 -2.92 10.69 -1.52
C ILE A 186 -2.44 11.29 -0.20
N LEU A 187 -1.16 11.68 -0.12
CA LEU A 187 -0.59 12.25 1.10
C LEU A 187 -1.28 13.56 1.47
N LYS A 188 -1.50 14.44 0.49
CA LYS A 188 -2.23 15.70 0.68
C LYS A 188 -3.68 15.48 1.14
N LEU A 189 -4.41 14.56 0.49
CA LEU A 189 -5.79 14.25 0.86
C LEU A 189 -5.92 13.63 2.26
N LEU A 190 -4.96 12.77 2.63
CA LEU A 190 -5.01 12.04 3.90
C LEU A 190 -4.47 12.85 5.09
N HIS A 191 -3.70 13.91 4.85
CA HIS A 191 -3.03 14.70 5.89
C HIS A 191 -3.97 15.23 6.99
N PRO A 192 -5.20 15.71 6.72
CA PRO A 192 -6.13 16.11 7.79
C PRO A 192 -6.46 14.98 8.78
N PHE A 193 -6.38 13.73 8.32
CA PHE A 193 -6.74 12.54 9.08
C PHE A 193 -5.52 11.87 9.76
N MET A 194 -4.40 11.78 9.04
CA MET A 194 -3.16 11.12 9.50
C MET A 194 -1.94 12.03 9.30
N PRO A 195 -1.83 13.14 10.05
CA PRO A 195 -0.84 14.18 9.78
C PRO A 195 0.61 13.73 9.94
N HIS A 196 0.94 12.85 10.89
CA HIS A 196 2.35 12.56 11.18
C HIS A 196 3.00 11.68 10.11
N ILE A 197 2.35 10.58 9.75
CA ILE A 197 2.86 9.65 8.74
C ILE A 197 2.85 10.27 7.33
N THR A 198 1.84 11.07 7.01
CA THR A 198 1.76 11.72 5.70
C THR A 198 2.84 12.78 5.52
N GLU A 199 3.12 13.56 6.56
CA GLU A 199 4.22 14.54 6.59
C GLU A 199 5.57 13.87 6.38
N GLU A 200 5.86 12.81 7.15
CA GLU A 200 7.11 12.05 7.05
C GLU A 200 7.34 11.45 5.65
N ILE A 201 6.29 10.83 5.10
CA ILE A 201 6.37 10.25 3.76
C ILE A 201 6.54 11.37 2.72
N TRP A 202 5.82 12.49 2.84
CA TRP A 202 5.88 13.58 1.88
C TRP A 202 7.25 14.26 1.84
N HIS A 203 7.89 14.49 3.00
CA HIS A 203 9.27 14.98 3.03
C HIS A 203 10.24 14.02 2.37
N THR A 204 10.09 12.71 2.62
CA THR A 204 10.97 11.71 2.01
C THR A 204 10.76 11.62 0.49
N LEU A 205 9.52 11.70 0.03
CA LEU A 205 9.15 11.62 -1.38
C LEU A 205 9.60 12.86 -2.17
N THR A 206 9.39 14.05 -1.61
CA THR A 206 9.63 15.33 -2.31
C THR A 206 11.03 15.89 -2.08
N GLN A 207 11.70 15.48 -1.01
CA GLN A 207 13.01 15.98 -0.60
C GLN A 207 13.06 17.51 -0.39
N LYS A 208 11.90 18.15 -0.21
CA LYS A 208 11.78 19.59 0.01
C LYS A 208 12.17 19.96 1.44
N SER A 209 13.27 20.70 1.59
CA SER A 209 13.70 21.21 2.90
C SER A 209 12.99 22.52 3.25
N GLY A 210 12.32 22.57 4.40
CA GLY A 210 11.73 23.80 4.96
C GLY A 210 10.31 24.12 4.53
N GLU A 211 9.72 23.33 3.63
CA GLU A 211 8.28 23.31 3.39
C GLU A 211 7.61 22.29 4.31
N VAL A 212 6.31 22.40 4.55
CA VAL A 212 5.49 21.41 5.27
C VAL A 212 4.24 21.09 4.47
N LEU A 213 3.83 19.82 4.47
CA LEU A 213 2.65 19.29 3.79
C LEU A 213 1.38 19.99 4.26
N ALA A 214 1.28 20.29 5.56
CA ALA A 214 0.14 21.00 6.15
C ALA A 214 -0.19 22.35 5.50
N LEU A 215 0.78 22.99 4.84
CA LEU A 215 0.63 24.30 4.17
C LEU A 215 0.52 24.19 2.65
N GLN A 216 0.55 22.97 2.09
CA GLN A 216 0.44 22.76 0.66
C GLN A 216 -1.01 22.91 0.20
N PRO A 217 -1.24 23.35 -1.06
CA PRO A 217 -2.58 23.41 -1.63
C PRO A 217 -3.28 22.05 -1.56
N TYR A 218 -4.52 22.06 -1.09
CA TYR A 218 -5.34 20.86 -1.06
C TYR A 218 -5.76 20.48 -2.49
N PRO A 219 -5.65 19.20 -2.91
CA PRO A 219 -5.86 18.78 -4.29
C PRO A 219 -7.22 19.22 -4.86
N ILE A 220 -7.24 19.56 -6.16
CA ILE A 220 -8.43 19.95 -6.94
C ILE A 220 -8.65 18.99 -8.12
N GLU A 221 -9.85 19.01 -8.71
CA GLU A 221 -10.24 18.05 -9.76
C GLU A 221 -9.49 18.25 -11.09
N TYR A 222 -8.85 19.39 -11.31
CA TYR A 222 -8.19 19.71 -12.58
C TYR A 222 -6.67 19.53 -12.51
N LEU A 223 -6.07 19.05 -13.60
CA LEU A 223 -4.61 19.10 -13.77
C LEU A 223 -4.17 20.56 -13.77
N ASP A 224 -3.26 20.92 -12.87
CA ASP A 224 -2.61 22.22 -12.89
C ASP A 224 -1.84 22.36 -14.20
N GLY A 225 -2.37 23.21 -15.08
CA GLY A 225 -1.86 23.37 -16.43
C GLY A 225 -2.47 24.52 -17.21
N GLN A 226 -3.74 24.89 -17.00
CA GLN A 226 -4.33 26.03 -17.72
C GLN A 226 -5.36 26.92 -17.00
N THR A 227 -5.73 26.70 -15.72
CA THR A 227 -6.83 27.51 -15.14
C THR A 227 -6.78 27.80 -13.63
N GLY A 228 -5.70 27.48 -12.90
CA GLY A 228 -5.63 27.73 -11.46
C GLY A 228 -5.33 29.18 -11.05
N ALA A 229 -4.70 29.98 -11.92
CA ALA A 229 -4.20 31.31 -11.54
C ALA A 229 -5.28 32.42 -11.52
N GLN A 230 -6.45 32.20 -12.16
CA GLN A 230 -7.49 33.24 -12.28
C GLN A 230 -8.55 33.18 -11.18
N GLU A 231 -8.92 32.00 -10.67
CA GLU A 231 -9.95 31.89 -9.62
C GLU A 231 -9.42 32.23 -8.21
N LEU A 232 -8.13 31.96 -7.94
CA LEU A 232 -7.52 32.30 -6.64
C LEU A 232 -7.38 33.82 -6.44
N GLN A 233 -7.15 34.59 -7.52
CA GLN A 233 -7.07 36.06 -7.44
C GLN A 233 -8.45 36.73 -7.28
N THR A 234 -9.52 36.22 -7.90
CA THR A 234 -10.87 36.77 -7.71
C THR A 234 -11.38 36.54 -6.30
N THR A 235 -11.15 35.35 -5.72
CA THR A 235 -11.63 35.02 -4.37
C THR A 235 -10.93 35.87 -3.29
N GLU A 236 -9.61 36.11 -3.42
CA GLU A 236 -8.86 36.95 -2.50
C GLU A 236 -9.21 38.44 -2.64
N THR A 237 -9.50 38.90 -3.87
CA THR A 237 -9.91 40.29 -4.15
C THR A 237 -11.35 40.57 -3.74
N GLU A 238 -12.25 39.59 -3.77
CA GLU A 238 -13.64 39.71 -3.29
C GLU A 238 -13.72 39.66 -1.75
N LEU A 239 -12.95 38.79 -1.09
CA LEU A 239 -12.89 38.74 0.38
C LEU A 239 -12.24 39.99 1.02
N LEU A 240 -11.35 40.67 0.29
CA LEU A 240 -10.75 41.94 0.71
C LEU A 240 -11.60 43.18 0.38
N ARG A 241 -12.61 43.07 -0.49
CA ARG A 241 -13.52 44.18 -0.84
C ARG A 241 -14.67 44.35 0.15
N ASP A 242 -15.15 43.26 0.75
CA ASP A 242 -16.34 43.29 1.63
C ASP A 242 -16.07 43.69 3.09
N ASN A 243 -14.82 43.96 3.48
CA ASN A 243 -14.45 44.30 4.87
C ASN A 243 -13.93 45.73 5.07
N LYS A 244 -14.31 46.67 4.20
CA LYS A 244 -14.05 48.12 4.40
C LYS A 244 -15.33 48.89 4.73
N SER A 245 -15.82 48.71 5.95
CA SER A 245 -16.64 49.73 6.62
C SER A 245 -16.66 49.46 8.13
N ASP A 246 -16.41 50.52 8.90
CA ASP A 246 -16.61 50.63 10.35
C ASP A 246 -15.58 49.98 11.28
N TYR A 247 -14.46 50.67 11.54
CA TYR A 247 -13.93 50.92 12.90
C TYR A 247 -12.93 52.11 12.86
N PRO A 248 -12.89 53.00 13.86
CA PRO A 248 -12.03 54.19 13.85
C PRO A 248 -10.61 53.90 14.33
N ASP A 249 -9.68 54.72 13.82
CA ASP A 249 -8.23 54.75 14.03
C ASP A 249 -7.72 54.32 15.43
N ALA A 250 -6.78 53.37 15.44
CA ALA A 250 -5.87 53.14 16.56
C ALA A 250 -4.41 53.29 16.11
N GLN A 251 -3.74 54.29 16.67
CA GLN A 251 -2.33 54.63 16.43
C GLN A 251 -1.38 53.52 16.87
N SER A 252 -0.36 53.26 16.05
CA SER A 252 0.79 52.40 16.40
C SER A 252 1.77 53.11 17.36
N PRO A 253 2.52 52.34 18.18
CA PRO A 253 3.92 52.70 18.39
C PRO A 253 4.92 51.52 18.32
N ARG A 254 5.92 51.75 17.47
CA ARG A 254 7.38 51.50 17.58
C ARG A 254 7.93 50.08 17.82
N SER A 255 8.59 49.61 16.77
CA SER A 255 9.62 48.58 16.70
C SER A 255 10.95 48.99 17.35
N GLY A 256 11.61 48.05 18.03
CA GLY A 256 13.06 48.08 18.27
C GLY A 256 13.47 47.16 19.41
N THR A 257 14.27 46.12 19.08
CA THR A 257 15.22 45.35 19.93
C THR A 257 15.16 43.80 19.90
N SER A 258 14.52 43.12 18.93
CA SER A 258 14.60 41.63 18.83
C SER A 258 15.45 41.07 17.68
N LEU A 259 15.81 41.87 16.68
CA LEU A 259 16.37 41.41 15.40
C LEU A 259 17.86 40.97 15.41
N SER A 260 18.59 41.15 16.51
CA SER A 260 20.01 40.73 16.59
C SER A 260 20.20 39.32 17.15
N LYS A 261 19.34 38.87 18.09
CA LYS A 261 19.45 37.53 18.70
C LYS A 261 18.96 36.41 17.78
N GLU A 262 17.94 36.66 16.95
CA GLU A 262 17.44 35.64 16.00
C GLU A 262 18.44 35.34 14.87
N LYS A 263 19.23 36.33 14.45
CA LYS A 263 20.30 36.12 13.46
C LYS A 263 21.49 35.33 13.98
N GLU A 264 21.82 35.49 15.27
CA GLU A 264 22.94 34.78 15.90
C GLU A 264 22.61 33.30 16.15
N ILE A 265 21.34 33.01 16.54
CA ILE A 265 20.83 31.65 16.69
C ILE A 265 20.71 30.95 15.34
N SER A 266 20.18 31.62 14.31
CA SER A 266 20.03 31.06 12.96
C SER A 266 21.37 30.63 12.35
N ASN A 267 22.43 31.45 12.50
CA ASN A 267 23.75 31.12 11.98
C ASN A 267 24.42 29.94 12.71
N GLN A 268 24.16 29.79 14.02
CA GLN A 268 24.64 28.62 14.77
C GLN A 268 23.89 27.34 14.38
N THR A 269 22.58 27.42 14.08
CA THR A 269 21.79 26.28 13.61
C THR A 269 22.23 25.83 12.21
N VAL A 270 22.51 26.76 11.30
CA VAL A 270 23.02 26.46 9.94
C VAL A 270 24.41 25.81 9.97
N ALA A 271 25.27 26.23 10.91
CA ALA A 271 26.60 25.62 11.10
C ALA A 271 26.54 24.19 11.65
N VAL A 272 25.49 23.82 12.40
CA VAL A 272 25.27 22.44 12.88
C VAL A 272 24.62 21.59 11.78
N LEU A 273 23.65 22.15 11.03
CA LEU A 273 22.95 21.46 9.95
C LEU A 273 23.88 21.09 8.78
N SER A 274 24.85 21.94 8.44
CA SER A 274 25.85 21.64 7.41
C SER A 274 26.79 20.47 7.76
N LYS A 275 26.88 20.10 9.04
CA LYS A 275 27.70 18.98 9.53
C LYS A 275 26.89 17.68 9.73
N LEU A 276 25.57 17.72 9.58
CA LEU A 276 24.72 16.53 9.74
C LEU A 276 25.07 15.37 8.81
N PRO A 277 25.45 15.56 7.53
CA PRO A 277 25.84 14.44 6.66
C PRO A 277 27.10 13.72 7.15
N GLU A 278 28.02 14.45 7.77
CA GLU A 278 29.28 13.91 8.30
C GLU A 278 29.05 13.20 9.64
N ILE A 279 28.19 13.79 10.50
CA ILE A 279 27.77 13.21 11.78
C ILE A 279 26.90 11.96 11.56
N SER A 280 25.97 11.98 10.61
CA SER A 280 25.10 10.84 10.29
C SER A 280 25.90 9.69 9.69
N ARG A 281 26.87 9.96 8.80
CA ARG A 281 27.77 8.95 8.26
C ARG A 281 28.67 8.36 9.36
N LYS A 282 29.19 9.18 10.27
CA LYS A 282 30.00 8.73 11.40
C LYS A 282 29.20 7.91 12.41
N LEU A 283 27.96 8.34 12.73
CA LEU A 283 27.00 7.56 13.53
C LEU A 283 26.61 6.25 12.83
N PHE A 284 26.38 6.26 11.53
CA PHE A 284 25.98 5.06 10.81
C PHE A 284 27.10 4.01 10.82
N GLU A 285 28.35 4.43 10.59
CA GLU A 285 29.51 3.52 10.66
C GLU A 285 29.81 3.05 12.10
N GLU A 286 29.67 3.93 13.09
CA GLU A 286 29.92 3.61 14.51
C GLU A 286 28.82 2.69 15.10
N TYR A 287 27.57 2.82 14.64
CA TYR A 287 26.43 2.06 15.16
C TYR A 287 25.93 0.91 14.25
N LYS A 288 26.54 0.70 13.07
CA LYS A 288 26.22 -0.42 12.16
C LYS A 288 26.31 -1.78 12.85
N GLN A 289 27.41 -2.04 13.55
CA GLN A 289 27.61 -3.32 14.26
C GLN A 289 26.69 -3.49 15.48
N PRO A 290 26.51 -2.48 16.36
CA PRO A 290 25.48 -2.52 17.41
C PRO A 290 24.06 -2.76 16.89
N MET A 291 23.66 -2.10 15.79
CA MET A 291 22.32 -2.28 15.20
C MET A 291 22.12 -3.66 14.60
N ILE A 292 23.12 -4.20 13.89
CA ILE A 292 23.05 -5.58 13.37
C ILE A 292 22.96 -6.57 14.54
N THR A 293 23.71 -6.35 15.62
CA THR A 293 23.64 -7.17 16.83
C THR A 293 22.27 -7.08 17.49
N ALA A 294 21.70 -5.88 17.63
CA ALA A 294 20.35 -5.67 18.14
C ALA A 294 19.29 -6.33 17.23
N GLY A 295 19.44 -6.25 15.91
CA GLY A 295 18.58 -6.92 14.93
C GLY A 295 18.62 -8.44 15.04
N LEU A 296 19.80 -9.03 15.26
CA LEU A 296 19.94 -10.47 15.52
C LEU A 296 19.33 -10.90 16.85
N VAL A 297 19.44 -10.06 17.90
CA VAL A 297 18.80 -10.32 19.20
C VAL A 297 17.27 -10.26 19.06
N VAL A 298 16.74 -9.24 18.39
CA VAL A 298 15.30 -9.10 18.12
C VAL A 298 14.79 -10.26 17.25
N GLY A 299 15.53 -10.61 16.19
CA GLY A 299 15.22 -11.77 15.35
C GLY A 299 15.22 -13.08 16.14
N GLY A 300 16.17 -13.25 17.07
CA GLY A 300 16.23 -14.38 17.99
C GLY A 300 15.03 -14.44 18.95
N ILE A 301 14.60 -13.30 19.50
CA ILE A 301 13.40 -13.21 20.36
C ILE A 301 12.14 -13.55 19.57
N ILE A 302 12.01 -13.06 18.33
CA ILE A 302 10.87 -13.39 17.45
C ILE A 302 10.86 -14.87 17.11
N ALA A 303 12.01 -15.46 16.75
CA ALA A 303 12.13 -16.88 16.49
C ALA A 303 11.77 -17.72 17.73
N LEU A 304 12.19 -17.29 18.92
CA LEU A 304 11.84 -17.93 20.19
C LEU A 304 10.33 -17.85 20.47
N ASN A 305 9.70 -16.71 20.19
CA ASN A 305 8.25 -16.54 20.34
C ASN A 305 7.45 -17.41 19.35
N ILE A 306 7.92 -17.55 18.10
CA ILE A 306 7.31 -18.45 17.12
C ILE A 306 7.46 -19.91 17.59
N LEU A 307 8.63 -20.28 18.11
CA LEU A 307 8.91 -21.62 18.61
C LEU A 307 8.04 -21.95 19.84
N THR A 308 7.88 -21.03 20.79
CA THR A 308 7.01 -21.23 21.95
C THR A 308 5.53 -21.29 21.57
N ALA A 309 5.08 -20.48 20.62
CA ALA A 309 3.73 -20.56 20.06
C ALA A 309 3.48 -21.90 19.35
N PHE A 310 4.47 -22.39 18.60
CA PHE A 310 4.42 -23.69 17.92
C PHE A 310 4.38 -24.86 18.91
N VAL A 311 5.22 -24.85 19.95
CA VAL A 311 5.19 -25.84 21.04
C VAL A 311 3.85 -25.78 21.79
N GLY A 312 3.32 -24.58 22.05
CA GLY A 312 2.00 -24.38 22.66
C GLY A 312 0.85 -24.90 21.80
N ALA A 313 0.94 -24.77 20.48
CA ALA A 313 -0.03 -25.32 19.53
C ALA A 313 0.04 -26.86 19.46
N LEU A 314 1.25 -27.43 19.51
CA LEU A 314 1.46 -28.88 19.54
C LEU A 314 0.93 -29.53 20.84
N ASN A 315 1.05 -28.85 21.98
CA ASN A 315 0.50 -29.33 23.27
C ASN A 315 -1.05 -29.36 23.32
N ARG A 316 -1.75 -28.78 22.34
CA ARG A 316 -3.22 -28.90 22.23
C ARG A 316 -3.67 -30.16 21.50
N ILE A 317 -2.75 -30.94 20.92
CA ILE A 317 -3.04 -32.18 20.20
C ILE A 317 -2.74 -33.36 21.14
N SER A 318 -3.78 -33.92 21.74
CA SER A 318 -3.68 -35.14 22.57
C SER A 318 -3.15 -36.29 21.71
N LEU A 319 -1.99 -36.86 22.09
CA LEU A 319 -1.21 -37.96 21.48
C LEU A 319 0.11 -37.60 20.77
N LEU A 320 0.47 -36.33 20.56
CA LEU A 320 1.72 -35.97 19.84
C LEU A 320 2.88 -35.50 20.74
N SER A 321 2.62 -35.06 21.99
CA SER A 321 3.65 -34.38 22.80
C SER A 321 4.76 -35.29 23.31
N THR A 322 4.43 -36.51 23.76
CA THR A 322 5.41 -37.42 24.39
C THR A 322 6.42 -37.99 23.39
N SER A 323 6.01 -38.20 22.13
CA SER A 323 6.89 -38.72 21.08
C SER A 323 7.86 -37.65 20.54
N LEU A 324 7.39 -36.40 20.43
CA LEU A 324 8.19 -35.28 19.94
C LEU A 324 9.16 -34.75 20.99
N GLU A 325 8.81 -34.78 22.28
CA GLU A 325 9.75 -34.46 23.37
C GLU A 325 10.94 -35.41 23.40
N LEU A 326 10.72 -36.71 23.17
CA LEU A 326 11.80 -37.71 23.14
C LEU A 326 12.73 -37.52 21.93
N ILE A 327 12.16 -37.22 20.75
CA ILE A 327 12.92 -36.93 19.53
C ILE A 327 13.70 -35.61 19.66
N GLY A 328 13.07 -34.58 20.22
CA GLY A 328 13.68 -33.27 20.47
C GLY A 328 14.81 -33.34 21.48
N LEU A 329 14.64 -34.10 22.57
CA LEU A 329 15.69 -34.36 23.56
C LEU A 329 16.84 -35.15 22.94
N GLY A 330 16.54 -36.16 22.11
CA GLY A 330 17.55 -36.92 21.37
C GLY A 330 18.36 -36.05 20.42
N TYR A 331 17.71 -35.15 19.68
CA TYR A 331 18.38 -34.22 18.77
C TYR A 331 19.19 -33.16 19.52
N ALA A 332 18.70 -32.65 20.66
CA ALA A 332 19.43 -31.71 21.51
C ALA A 332 20.70 -32.35 22.09
N ILE A 333 20.61 -33.57 22.62
CA ILE A 333 21.76 -34.32 23.14
C ILE A 333 22.77 -34.62 22.03
N TRP A 334 22.29 -35.03 20.85
CA TRP A 334 23.13 -35.26 19.68
C TRP A 334 23.83 -33.97 19.22
N PHE A 335 23.11 -32.86 19.13
CA PHE A 335 23.62 -31.56 18.69
C PHE A 335 24.69 -31.02 19.64
N VAL A 336 24.44 -31.08 20.95
CA VAL A 336 25.41 -30.66 21.97
C VAL A 336 26.66 -31.55 21.92
N SER A 337 26.48 -32.86 21.80
CA SER A 337 27.60 -33.80 21.74
C SER A 337 28.44 -33.64 20.47
N ARG A 338 27.78 -33.35 19.34
CA ARG A 338 28.43 -33.22 18.04
C ARG A 338 29.08 -31.86 17.87
N TYR A 339 28.38 -30.76 18.13
CA TYR A 339 28.81 -29.43 17.70
C TYR A 339 29.31 -28.52 18.83
N VAL A 340 28.99 -28.81 20.10
CA VAL A 340 29.33 -27.91 21.21
C VAL A 340 30.52 -28.40 22.03
N LEU A 341 30.63 -29.72 22.29
CA LEU A 341 31.65 -30.25 23.22
C LEU A 341 33.08 -30.32 22.64
N LYS A 342 33.26 -30.58 21.34
CA LYS A 342 34.60 -30.71 20.71
C LYS A 342 35.02 -29.45 19.97
N ALA A 343 36.24 -28.97 20.23
CA ALA A 343 36.78 -27.74 19.64
C ALA A 343 36.81 -27.74 18.11
N GLU A 344 37.14 -28.88 17.50
CA GLU A 344 37.18 -29.05 16.03
C GLU A 344 35.79 -28.89 15.38
N ASN A 345 34.72 -29.35 16.04
CA ASN A 345 33.35 -29.25 15.49
C ASN A 345 32.71 -27.86 15.72
N ARG A 346 33.25 -27.06 16.64
CA ARG A 346 32.85 -25.65 16.82
C ARG A 346 33.31 -24.78 15.65
N HIS A 347 34.46 -25.10 15.04
CA HIS A 347 34.93 -24.44 13.82
C HIS A 347 34.01 -24.73 12.63
N GLU A 348 33.58 -25.98 12.44
CA GLU A 348 32.64 -26.36 11.37
C GLU A 348 31.28 -25.63 11.50
N LEU A 349 30.78 -25.49 12.73
CA LEU A 349 29.55 -24.73 13.00
C LEU A 349 29.76 -23.22 12.73
N SER A 350 30.92 -22.67 13.11
CA SER A 350 31.27 -21.27 12.84
C SER A 350 31.37 -20.98 11.34
N GLU A 351 31.96 -21.88 10.56
CA GLU A 351 32.05 -21.72 9.09
C GLU A 351 30.68 -21.78 8.41
N LYS A 352 29.80 -22.70 8.82
CA LYS A 352 28.41 -22.76 8.31
C LYS A 352 27.62 -21.50 8.66
N ILE A 353 27.81 -20.95 9.85
CA ILE A 353 27.17 -19.69 10.25
C ILE A 353 27.73 -18.52 9.45
N GLN A 354 29.05 -18.48 9.21
CA GLN A 354 29.68 -17.46 8.37
C GLN A 354 29.27 -17.54 6.89
N SER A 355 29.07 -18.74 6.35
CA SER A 355 28.60 -18.92 4.97
C SER A 355 27.16 -18.45 4.81
N ILE A 356 26.28 -18.77 5.76
CA ILE A 356 24.90 -18.27 5.79
C ILE A 356 24.87 -16.75 5.98
N LYS A 357 25.77 -16.22 6.82
CA LYS A 357 25.95 -14.77 7.00
C LYS A 357 26.37 -14.09 5.68
N ALA A 358 27.29 -14.69 4.93
CA ALA A 358 27.76 -14.18 3.64
C ALA A 358 26.71 -14.31 2.52
N GLU A 359 25.88 -15.35 2.56
CA GLU A 359 24.78 -15.58 1.61
C GLU A 359 23.62 -14.61 1.82
N ILE A 360 23.33 -14.24 3.08
CA ILE A 360 22.25 -13.32 3.44
C ILE A 360 22.65 -11.84 3.32
N LEU A 361 23.90 -11.49 3.67
CA LEU A 361 24.36 -10.09 3.69
C LEU A 361 25.07 -9.65 2.40
N GLY A 362 25.34 -10.57 1.48
CA GLY A 362 26.17 -10.33 0.30
C GLY A 362 27.66 -10.28 0.66
N LYS A 363 28.53 -10.65 -0.29
CA LYS A 363 29.99 -10.50 -0.13
C LYS A 363 30.32 -9.01 -0.11
N GLU A 364 31.08 -8.55 0.88
CA GLU A 364 31.80 -7.29 0.77
C GLU A 364 32.79 -7.42 -0.40
N ASP A 365 32.50 -6.75 -1.51
CA ASP A 365 33.36 -6.71 -2.70
C ASP A 365 34.69 -6.02 -2.36
N THR A 366 35.66 -6.82 -1.98
CA THR A 366 37.05 -6.38 -1.71
C THR A 366 37.75 -5.89 -3.00
N GLN A 367 37.11 -6.00 -4.17
CA GLN A 367 37.62 -5.47 -5.44
C GLN A 367 37.28 -3.99 -5.67
N GLN A 368 36.14 -3.49 -5.18
CA GLN A 368 35.73 -2.09 -5.43
C GLN A 368 36.51 -1.09 -4.57
N SER A 369 36.91 -1.48 -3.36
CA SER A 369 37.77 -0.67 -2.48
C SER A 369 39.20 -0.52 -3.00
N SER A 370 39.70 -1.44 -3.84
CA SER A 370 41.05 -1.33 -4.43
C SER A 370 41.09 -0.38 -5.63
N GLU A 371 39.99 -0.26 -6.36
CA GLU A 371 39.81 0.70 -7.47
C GLU A 371 39.58 2.11 -6.92
N LEU A 372 38.78 2.27 -5.87
CA LEU A 372 38.55 3.55 -5.20
C LEU A 372 39.83 4.10 -4.53
N ASN A 373 40.63 3.24 -3.89
CA ASN A 373 41.94 3.64 -3.33
C ASN A 373 42.98 3.97 -4.42
N LYS A 374 42.87 3.38 -5.62
CA LYS A 374 43.67 3.75 -6.80
C LYS A 374 43.25 5.09 -7.41
N ILE A 375 42.00 5.49 -7.22
CA ILE A 375 41.47 6.77 -7.69
C ILE A 375 41.81 7.88 -6.67
N GLU A 376 41.68 7.64 -5.36
CA GLU A 376 42.10 8.59 -4.32
C GLU A 376 43.61 8.86 -4.35
N SER A 377 44.45 7.83 -4.52
CA SER A 377 45.90 8.02 -4.69
C SER A 377 46.29 8.74 -6.00
N LYS A 378 45.44 8.69 -7.04
CA LYS A 378 45.62 9.49 -8.26
C LYS A 378 45.15 10.93 -8.09
N ILE A 379 44.15 11.18 -7.25
CA ILE A 379 43.64 12.54 -6.97
C ILE A 379 44.60 13.29 -6.05
N GLU A 380 45.22 12.64 -5.06
CA GLU A 380 46.29 13.24 -4.25
C GLU A 380 47.59 13.52 -5.03
N MET A 381 47.80 12.84 -6.16
CA MET A 381 48.93 13.12 -7.07
C MET A 381 48.67 14.27 -8.06
N ILE A 382 47.42 14.75 -8.19
CA ILE A 382 47.02 15.80 -9.13
C ILE A 382 46.95 17.19 -8.46
N ASP A 383 46.83 17.26 -7.13
CA ASP A 383 46.76 18.53 -6.39
C ASP A 383 48.12 19.02 -5.85
N GLY A 384 49.22 18.42 -6.32
CA GLY A 384 50.58 18.65 -5.82
C GLY A 384 51.49 19.54 -6.67
N ASN A 385 51.07 20.07 -7.82
CA ASN A 385 52.01 20.77 -8.72
C ASN A 385 51.39 21.95 -9.48
N THR A 386 51.17 23.06 -8.79
CA THR A 386 50.85 24.35 -9.41
C THR A 386 51.99 25.34 -9.16
N LYS A 387 52.97 25.40 -10.07
CA LYS A 387 53.83 26.58 -10.24
C LYS A 387 54.23 26.77 -11.71
N GLN A 388 53.99 28.01 -12.16
CA GLN A 388 54.64 28.75 -13.26
C GLN A 388 54.34 28.33 -14.70
N GLY A 389 53.59 29.20 -15.40
CA GLY A 389 54.18 30.14 -16.36
C GLY A 389 54.49 29.62 -17.77
N GLU A 390 53.98 30.39 -18.74
CA GLU A 390 54.46 30.58 -20.12
C GLU A 390 53.98 29.63 -21.24
N ASP A 391 53.22 30.28 -22.15
CA ASP A 391 53.45 30.39 -23.58
C ASP A 391 53.08 29.26 -24.59
N ILE A 392 52.10 29.66 -25.43
CA ILE A 392 52.21 29.77 -26.89
C ILE A 392 51.91 28.52 -27.76
N LYS A 393 50.70 28.59 -28.33
CA LYS A 393 50.34 28.62 -29.77
C LYS A 393 50.12 27.33 -30.57
N ASP A 394 49.22 27.55 -31.54
CA ASP A 394 49.02 26.88 -32.84
C ASP A 394 48.18 25.59 -32.78
N ILE A 395 47.08 25.37 -33.51
CA ILE A 395 46.47 25.93 -34.74
C ILE A 395 44.98 25.51 -34.72
N GLU A 396 44.02 26.44 -34.72
CA GLU A 396 43.11 26.79 -35.84
C GLU A 396 42.66 25.66 -36.78
N ASP A 397 41.35 25.38 -36.78
CA ASP A 397 40.58 25.34 -38.03
C ASP A 397 39.13 25.79 -37.76
N ILE A 398 38.60 26.51 -38.74
CA ILE A 398 37.63 27.60 -38.64
C ILE A 398 36.40 27.26 -39.51
N LYS A 399 35.19 27.54 -38.98
CA LYS A 399 33.96 27.98 -39.70
C LYS A 399 33.27 26.97 -40.67
N ASP A 400 31.97 27.00 -40.97
CA ASP A 400 30.97 28.08 -41.02
C ASP A 400 29.54 27.50 -41.25
N ILE A 401 28.50 28.34 -40.99
CA ILE A 401 27.14 28.38 -41.59
C ILE A 401 25.95 27.59 -40.94
N GLU A 402 25.24 28.32 -40.07
CA GLU A 402 23.83 28.78 -40.19
C GLU A 402 22.77 28.13 -41.13
N GLN A 403 21.53 28.15 -40.61
CA GLN A 403 20.21 28.19 -41.25
C GLN A 403 19.51 26.89 -41.70
N GLY A 404 18.31 26.69 -41.13
CA GLY A 404 17.32 25.69 -41.51
C GLY A 404 15.98 25.95 -40.83
N GLU A 405 15.33 27.07 -41.15
CA GLU A 405 13.91 27.30 -40.88
C GLU A 405 13.05 26.32 -41.70
N VAL A 406 12.16 25.58 -41.04
CA VAL A 406 11.08 24.85 -41.73
C VAL A 406 9.80 25.69 -41.64
N LYS A 407 9.42 26.26 -42.79
CA LYS A 407 8.11 26.87 -43.06
C LYS A 407 7.01 25.82 -42.95
N ILE A 408 5.97 26.11 -42.18
CA ILE A 408 4.66 25.47 -42.33
C ILE A 408 3.69 26.56 -42.82
N ASP A 409 3.13 26.31 -44.00
CA ASP A 409 2.20 27.19 -44.70
C ASP A 409 0.94 27.47 -43.87
N ARG A 410 0.66 28.76 -43.69
CA ARG A 410 -0.68 29.25 -43.32
C ARG A 410 -1.50 29.32 -44.60
N ASN A 411 -2.56 28.53 -44.69
CA ASN A 411 -3.81 28.89 -45.35
C ASN A 411 -4.85 27.81 -45.09
N ILE A 412 -5.81 28.11 -44.21
CA ILE A 412 -7.25 27.98 -44.42
C ILE A 412 -7.91 28.90 -43.39
N SER A 413 -8.37 30.05 -43.85
CA SER A 413 -9.36 30.87 -43.17
C SER A 413 -10.77 30.40 -43.56
N SER A 414 -11.69 30.56 -42.61
CA SER A 414 -13.15 30.61 -42.72
C SER A 414 -13.92 29.30 -42.93
N ILE A 415 -14.37 28.68 -41.83
CA ILE A 415 -15.76 28.26 -41.66
C ILE A 415 -16.19 28.52 -40.21
N GLY A 416 -17.15 29.44 -40.06
CA GLY A 416 -18.26 29.38 -39.09
C GLY A 416 -17.98 29.24 -37.60
N ASN A 417 -18.22 30.34 -36.87
CA ASN A 417 -18.57 30.35 -35.45
C ASN A 417 -19.57 29.24 -35.07
N THR A 418 -19.15 28.29 -34.25
CA THR A 418 -20.00 27.74 -33.18
C THR A 418 -19.19 27.74 -31.90
N HIS A 419 -19.51 28.68 -31.00
CA HIS A 419 -19.09 28.63 -29.61
C HIS A 419 -19.64 27.34 -28.98
N SER A 420 -18.88 26.25 -29.04
CA SER A 420 -18.97 25.19 -28.04
C SER A 420 -17.90 25.48 -27.01
N SER A 421 -18.34 26.02 -25.88
CA SER A 421 -17.61 26.06 -24.61
C SER A 421 -16.86 24.75 -24.37
N ILE A 422 -15.54 24.78 -24.53
CA ILE A 422 -14.64 23.72 -24.07
C ILE A 422 -14.52 23.93 -22.56
N SER A 423 -15.35 23.22 -21.80
CA SER A 423 -15.14 23.09 -20.36
C SER A 423 -13.80 22.36 -20.11
N PRO A 424 -13.03 22.70 -19.06
CA PRO A 424 -11.81 21.97 -18.73
C PRO A 424 -12.16 20.50 -18.57
N SER A 425 -11.55 19.64 -19.38
CA SER A 425 -11.81 18.20 -19.39
C SER A 425 -11.46 17.62 -18.03
N SER A 426 -12.47 17.30 -17.22
CA SER A 426 -12.29 16.48 -16.03
C SER A 426 -11.62 15.16 -16.46
N LEU A 427 -10.54 14.77 -15.79
CA LEU A 427 -9.90 13.46 -16.02
C LEU A 427 -10.77 12.29 -15.55
N ILE A 428 -11.94 12.57 -14.99
CA ILE A 428 -12.91 11.56 -14.56
C ILE A 428 -13.62 10.99 -15.79
N ASP A 429 -13.40 9.70 -16.00
CA ASP A 429 -13.98 8.87 -17.04
C ASP A 429 -14.74 7.70 -16.39
N SER A 430 -16.00 7.95 -16.03
CA SER A 430 -16.88 6.96 -15.40
C SER A 430 -17.10 5.72 -16.28
N GLU A 431 -17.02 5.86 -17.60
CA GLU A 431 -17.18 4.74 -18.52
C GLU A 431 -15.94 3.83 -18.48
N LEU A 432 -14.73 4.41 -18.51
CA LEU A 432 -13.49 3.68 -18.32
C LEU A 432 -13.47 2.95 -16.98
N GLU A 433 -13.92 3.58 -15.90
CA GLU A 433 -13.99 2.94 -14.58
C GLU A 433 -14.89 1.71 -14.58
N GLN A 434 -16.08 1.79 -15.17
CA GLN A 434 -16.98 0.63 -15.31
C GLN A 434 -16.37 -0.49 -16.15
N ARG A 435 -15.69 -0.15 -17.25
CA ARG A 435 -14.97 -1.13 -18.07
C ARG A 435 -13.85 -1.80 -17.27
N PHE A 436 -13.14 -1.05 -16.43
CA PHE A 436 -12.05 -1.58 -15.61
C PHE A 436 -12.55 -2.46 -14.45
N GLU A 437 -13.73 -2.19 -13.90
CA GLU A 437 -14.39 -3.08 -12.94
C GLU A 437 -14.64 -4.48 -13.50
N LEU A 438 -15.02 -4.59 -14.79
CA LEU A 438 -15.14 -5.89 -15.46
C LEU A 438 -13.79 -6.64 -15.50
N LEU A 439 -12.69 -5.92 -15.77
CA LEU A 439 -11.34 -6.50 -15.78
C LEU A 439 -10.93 -6.98 -14.38
N ILE A 440 -11.12 -6.13 -13.38
CA ILE A 440 -10.87 -6.41 -11.96
C ILE A 440 -11.67 -7.64 -11.50
N GLY A 441 -12.98 -7.67 -11.80
CA GLY A 441 -13.87 -8.79 -11.49
C GLY A 441 -13.41 -10.08 -12.17
N THR A 442 -13.06 -10.01 -13.45
CA THR A 442 -12.56 -11.17 -14.21
C THR A 442 -11.28 -11.73 -13.60
N ILE A 443 -10.30 -10.87 -13.29
CA ILE A 443 -9.04 -11.27 -12.66
C ILE A 443 -9.27 -11.88 -11.28
N ARG A 444 -10.14 -11.28 -10.45
CA ARG A 444 -10.53 -11.83 -9.13
C ARG A 444 -11.11 -13.23 -9.29
N THR A 445 -12.03 -13.42 -10.23
CA THR A 445 -12.63 -14.73 -10.50
C THR A 445 -11.60 -15.75 -10.96
N ILE A 446 -10.68 -15.39 -11.87
CA ILE A 446 -9.58 -16.27 -12.26
C ILE A 446 -8.74 -16.68 -11.05
N ARG A 447 -8.34 -15.73 -10.20
CA ARG A 447 -7.53 -16.00 -9.00
C ARG A 447 -8.26 -16.90 -8.00
N ASN A 448 -9.56 -16.68 -7.80
CA ASN A 448 -10.40 -17.48 -6.93
C ASN A 448 -10.49 -18.92 -7.46
N LEU A 449 -10.83 -19.10 -8.74
CA LEU A 449 -10.92 -20.42 -9.37
C LEU A 449 -9.57 -21.17 -9.32
N ARG A 450 -8.44 -20.47 -9.49
CA ARG A 450 -7.11 -21.06 -9.34
C ARG A 450 -6.85 -21.53 -7.91
N ALA A 451 -7.20 -20.73 -6.90
CA ALA A 451 -7.08 -21.12 -5.50
C ALA A 451 -7.97 -22.33 -5.16
N GLU A 452 -9.20 -22.35 -5.69
CA GLU A 452 -10.12 -23.47 -5.53
C GLU A 452 -9.64 -24.76 -6.20
N ALA A 453 -8.98 -24.65 -7.34
CA ALA A 453 -8.32 -25.76 -8.03
C ALA A 453 -6.99 -26.19 -7.38
N GLU A 454 -6.61 -25.57 -6.25
CA GLU A 454 -5.30 -25.75 -5.60
C GLU A 454 -4.09 -25.49 -6.52
N ILE A 455 -4.26 -24.63 -7.55
CA ILE A 455 -3.17 -24.20 -8.41
C ILE A 455 -2.25 -23.28 -7.60
N LYS A 456 -0.98 -23.65 -7.51
CA LYS A 456 0.02 -22.86 -6.78
C LYS A 456 0.10 -21.43 -7.36
N PRO A 457 0.26 -20.39 -6.53
CA PRO A 457 0.19 -18.99 -6.98
C PRO A 457 1.09 -18.63 -8.17
N GLY A 458 2.30 -19.20 -8.24
CA GLY A 458 3.27 -18.95 -9.32
C GLY A 458 3.08 -19.78 -10.59
N VAL A 459 2.19 -20.79 -10.59
CA VAL A 459 1.96 -21.66 -11.76
C VAL A 459 0.91 -21.04 -12.67
N THR A 460 1.24 -20.89 -13.95
CA THR A 460 0.29 -20.36 -14.94
C THR A 460 -0.72 -21.41 -15.39
N ALA A 461 -1.92 -20.96 -15.79
CA ALA A 461 -2.97 -21.84 -16.31
C ALA A 461 -3.63 -21.25 -17.59
N PRO A 462 -4.16 -22.09 -18.49
CA PRO A 462 -4.98 -21.60 -19.60
C PRO A 462 -6.32 -21.09 -19.06
N VAL A 463 -6.86 -20.04 -19.68
CA VAL A 463 -8.15 -19.46 -19.33
C VAL A 463 -8.96 -19.19 -20.60
N ILE A 464 -10.23 -19.53 -20.55
CA ILE A 464 -11.21 -19.20 -21.58
C ILE A 464 -12.23 -18.25 -20.96
N LEU A 465 -12.47 -17.13 -21.62
CA LEU A 465 -13.49 -16.15 -21.28
C LEU A 465 -14.57 -16.18 -22.34
N GLN A 466 -15.78 -16.58 -21.94
CA GLN A 466 -16.93 -16.67 -22.81
C GLN A 466 -17.93 -15.57 -22.47
N SER A 467 -18.33 -14.78 -23.47
CA SER A 467 -19.44 -13.83 -23.34
C SER A 467 -20.08 -13.63 -24.69
N SER A 468 -21.42 -13.67 -24.77
CA SER A 468 -22.16 -13.37 -26.01
C SER A 468 -22.17 -11.87 -26.34
N ASN A 469 -21.90 -11.01 -25.35
CA ASN A 469 -21.84 -9.55 -25.52
C ASN A 469 -20.52 -9.13 -26.21
N SER A 470 -20.62 -8.41 -27.33
CA SER A 470 -19.44 -7.89 -28.05
C SER A 470 -18.64 -6.88 -27.25
N ASP A 471 -19.30 -6.07 -26.45
CA ASP A 471 -18.68 -4.95 -25.75
C ASP A 471 -17.83 -5.48 -24.58
N GLU A 472 -18.34 -6.48 -23.85
CA GLU A 472 -17.56 -7.18 -22.83
C GLU A 472 -16.31 -7.83 -23.44
N ARG A 473 -16.43 -8.48 -24.62
CA ARG A 473 -15.27 -9.07 -25.30
C ARG A 473 -14.23 -8.01 -25.68
N GLN A 474 -14.65 -6.87 -26.21
CA GLN A 474 -13.74 -5.76 -26.53
C GLN A 474 -13.01 -5.23 -25.29
N ILE A 475 -13.71 -5.10 -24.16
CA ILE A 475 -13.10 -4.69 -22.87
C ILE A 475 -12.05 -5.71 -22.43
N LEU A 476 -12.40 -7.00 -22.45
CA LEU A 476 -11.48 -8.09 -22.07
C LEU A 476 -10.26 -8.18 -23.00
N GLU A 477 -10.45 -7.97 -24.30
CA GLU A 477 -9.38 -7.92 -25.30
C GLU A 477 -8.44 -6.72 -25.06
N ALA A 478 -8.99 -5.54 -24.76
CA ALA A 478 -8.21 -4.36 -24.42
C ALA A 478 -7.41 -4.55 -23.11
N GLY A 479 -7.97 -5.27 -22.13
CA GLY A 479 -7.33 -5.58 -20.85
C GLY A 479 -6.52 -6.89 -20.81
N GLN A 480 -6.34 -7.58 -21.94
CA GLN A 480 -5.80 -8.94 -21.96
C GLN A 480 -4.41 -9.07 -21.31
N ALA A 481 -3.57 -8.03 -21.42
CA ALA A 481 -2.23 -8.01 -20.86
C ALA A 481 -2.28 -8.09 -19.32
N TYR A 482 -3.20 -7.34 -18.71
CA TYR A 482 -3.43 -7.36 -17.27
C TYR A 482 -3.99 -8.69 -16.81
N ILE A 483 -4.95 -9.25 -17.55
CA ILE A 483 -5.53 -10.56 -17.27
C ILE A 483 -4.44 -11.64 -17.26
N LYS A 484 -3.54 -11.61 -18.26
CA LYS A 484 -2.43 -12.54 -18.36
C LYS A 484 -1.43 -12.42 -17.21
N ASP A 485 -0.96 -11.21 -16.91
CA ASP A 485 0.06 -11.03 -15.88
C ASP A 485 -0.47 -11.27 -14.46
N ILE A 486 -1.59 -10.62 -14.11
CA ILE A 486 -2.14 -10.62 -12.75
C ILE A 486 -2.89 -11.93 -12.46
N GLY A 487 -3.57 -12.49 -13.46
CA GLY A 487 -4.24 -13.79 -13.38
C GLY A 487 -3.28 -14.99 -13.46
N LYS A 488 -2.03 -14.78 -13.89
CA LYS A 488 -1.06 -15.83 -14.27
C LYS A 488 -1.64 -16.77 -15.32
N VAL A 489 -2.04 -16.18 -16.45
CA VAL A 489 -2.60 -16.91 -17.59
C VAL A 489 -1.55 -17.03 -18.69
N ASN A 490 -1.23 -18.26 -19.11
CA ASN A 490 -0.29 -18.51 -20.20
C ASN A 490 -0.98 -18.49 -21.58
N GLN A 491 -2.22 -18.95 -21.66
CA GLN A 491 -3.05 -18.93 -22.86
C GLN A 491 -4.43 -18.37 -22.51
N LEU A 492 -4.82 -17.27 -23.15
CA LEU A 492 -6.11 -16.62 -22.97
C LEU A 492 -6.91 -16.71 -24.27
N THR A 493 -8.10 -17.30 -24.19
CA THR A 493 -9.06 -17.35 -25.29
C THR A 493 -10.29 -16.54 -24.93
N ILE A 494 -10.71 -15.60 -25.77
CA ILE A 494 -11.93 -14.80 -25.60
C ILE A 494 -12.87 -15.16 -26.74
N THR A 495 -14.09 -15.63 -26.43
CA THR A 495 -15.01 -16.19 -27.45
C THR A 495 -16.49 -15.87 -27.17
N PRO A 496 -17.35 -15.71 -28.20
CA PRO A 496 -18.80 -15.62 -28.01
C PRO A 496 -19.43 -16.91 -27.45
N ALA A 497 -18.92 -18.07 -27.87
CA ALA A 497 -19.45 -19.38 -27.52
C ALA A 497 -18.35 -20.45 -27.58
N LEU A 498 -18.60 -21.58 -26.92
CA LEU A 498 -17.79 -22.78 -27.04
C LEU A 498 -18.46 -23.76 -28.01
N ASP A 499 -17.70 -24.25 -28.99
CA ASP A 499 -18.17 -25.25 -29.95
C ASP A 499 -18.27 -26.65 -29.32
N GLN A 500 -17.47 -26.90 -28.28
CA GLN A 500 -17.44 -28.16 -27.53
C GLN A 500 -17.27 -27.90 -26.04
N GLU A 501 -17.89 -28.74 -25.22
CA GLU A 501 -17.76 -28.67 -23.77
C GLU A 501 -16.34 -29.04 -23.33
N VAL A 502 -15.70 -28.14 -22.59
CA VAL A 502 -14.34 -28.36 -22.08
C VAL A 502 -14.42 -29.15 -20.78
N LYS A 503 -14.07 -30.44 -20.82
CA LYS A 503 -14.05 -31.32 -19.64
C LYS A 503 -12.98 -30.92 -18.63
N ASN A 504 -13.20 -31.28 -17.36
CA ASN A 504 -12.27 -31.07 -16.24
C ASN A 504 -11.89 -29.58 -16.09
N THR A 505 -12.90 -28.73 -15.94
CA THR A 505 -12.74 -27.26 -15.97
C THR A 505 -13.33 -26.65 -14.72
N MET A 506 -12.63 -25.68 -14.14
CA MET A 506 -13.23 -24.81 -13.12
C MET A 506 -13.97 -23.67 -13.80
N ALA A 507 -15.22 -23.45 -13.40
CA ALA A 507 -16.08 -22.41 -13.95
C ALA A 507 -16.50 -21.38 -12.89
N GLY A 508 -16.50 -20.11 -13.29
CA GLY A 508 -17.02 -18.99 -12.51
C GLY A 508 -17.68 -17.97 -13.45
N VAL A 509 -18.35 -16.97 -12.86
CA VAL A 509 -19.09 -15.95 -13.63
C VAL A 509 -18.83 -14.57 -13.05
N VAL A 510 -18.67 -13.57 -13.92
CA VAL A 510 -18.58 -12.14 -13.59
C VAL A 510 -19.52 -11.39 -14.51
N GLY A 511 -20.59 -10.82 -13.97
CA GLY A 511 -21.66 -10.26 -14.81
C GLY A 511 -22.22 -11.34 -15.74
N THR A 512 -22.05 -11.16 -17.05
CA THR A 512 -22.41 -12.18 -18.06
C THR A 512 -21.22 -12.93 -18.67
N VAL A 513 -20.00 -12.62 -18.22
CA VAL A 513 -18.78 -13.31 -18.63
C VAL A 513 -18.62 -14.60 -17.85
N GLN A 514 -18.56 -15.73 -18.55
CA GLN A 514 -18.19 -17.02 -18.00
C GLN A 514 -16.66 -17.20 -18.08
N VAL A 515 -16.05 -17.48 -16.93
CA VAL A 515 -14.61 -17.73 -16.77
C VAL A 515 -14.39 -19.22 -16.61
N LEU A 516 -13.55 -19.80 -17.46
CA LEU A 516 -13.26 -21.23 -17.51
C LEU A 516 -11.76 -21.47 -17.40
N ILE A 517 -11.34 -22.36 -16.49
CA ILE A 517 -9.94 -22.77 -16.33
C ILE A 517 -9.84 -24.29 -16.57
N PRO A 518 -9.40 -24.71 -17.77
CA PRO A 518 -9.13 -26.12 -18.03
C PRO A 518 -8.01 -26.62 -17.13
N LEU A 519 -8.24 -27.71 -16.39
CA LEU A 519 -7.27 -28.24 -15.42
C LEU A 519 -6.27 -29.21 -16.04
N ALA A 520 -6.54 -29.69 -17.26
CA ALA A 520 -5.70 -30.64 -17.97
C ALA A 520 -4.26 -30.10 -18.11
N GLY A 521 -3.29 -30.86 -17.60
CA GLY A 521 -1.86 -30.52 -17.66
C GLY A 521 -1.40 -29.47 -16.64
N VAL A 522 -2.30 -28.91 -15.81
CA VAL A 522 -1.96 -27.94 -14.77
C VAL A 522 -2.08 -28.55 -13.37
N VAL A 523 -3.09 -29.39 -13.15
CA VAL A 523 -3.37 -30.04 -11.88
C VAL A 523 -3.59 -31.53 -12.11
N ASP A 524 -3.11 -32.36 -11.19
CA ASP A 524 -3.50 -33.76 -11.11
C ASP A 524 -4.94 -33.85 -10.57
N VAL A 525 -5.89 -33.96 -11.48
CA VAL A 525 -7.34 -33.97 -11.18
C VAL A 525 -7.70 -35.19 -10.31
N ASP A 526 -7.05 -36.33 -10.51
CA ASP A 526 -7.31 -37.55 -9.73
C ASP A 526 -6.81 -37.37 -8.30
N ALA A 527 -5.62 -36.80 -8.11
CA ALA A 527 -5.10 -36.48 -6.79
C ALA A 527 -5.97 -35.42 -6.07
N LEU A 528 -6.44 -34.40 -6.79
CA LEU A 528 -7.33 -33.39 -6.24
C LEU A 528 -8.68 -34.00 -5.83
N ARG A 529 -9.28 -34.83 -6.69
CA ARG A 529 -10.52 -35.56 -6.40
C ARG A 529 -10.35 -36.43 -5.16
N ALA A 530 -9.29 -37.25 -5.09
CA ALA A 530 -9.01 -38.09 -3.94
C ALA A 530 -8.83 -37.29 -2.63
N LYS A 531 -8.20 -36.11 -2.71
CA LYS A 531 -8.04 -35.20 -1.56
C LYS A 531 -9.38 -34.61 -1.12
N LEU A 532 -10.20 -34.14 -2.06
CA LEU A 532 -11.54 -33.60 -1.76
C LEU A 532 -12.47 -34.68 -1.19
N GLU A 533 -12.44 -35.90 -1.73
CA GLU A 533 -13.17 -37.04 -1.17
C GLU A 533 -12.72 -37.35 0.26
N LYS A 534 -11.41 -37.34 0.53
CA LYS A 534 -10.87 -37.55 1.88
C LYS A 534 -11.34 -36.46 2.85
N ASN A 535 -11.37 -35.20 2.41
CA ASN A 535 -11.85 -34.08 3.21
C ASN A 535 -13.36 -34.18 3.44
N LEU A 536 -14.13 -34.52 2.40
CA LEU A 536 -15.58 -34.74 2.49
C LEU A 536 -15.89 -35.82 3.53
N ARG A 537 -15.21 -36.97 3.50
CA ARG A 537 -15.41 -38.05 4.49
C ARG A 537 -15.15 -37.59 5.93
N LYS A 538 -14.18 -36.69 6.15
CA LYS A 538 -13.92 -36.13 7.49
C LYS A 538 -15.06 -35.22 7.95
N VAL A 539 -15.52 -34.33 7.08
CA VAL A 539 -16.63 -33.42 7.38
C VAL A 539 -17.93 -34.20 7.56
N GLU A 540 -18.22 -35.20 6.73
CA GLU A 540 -19.37 -36.11 6.88
C GLU A 540 -19.34 -36.84 8.23
N ALA A 541 -18.16 -37.30 8.68
CA ALA A 541 -18.02 -37.94 9.99
C ALA A 541 -18.29 -36.95 11.15
N GLU A 542 -17.85 -35.70 11.01
CA GLU A 542 -18.13 -34.63 11.97
C GLU A 542 -19.61 -34.26 12.01
N VAL A 543 -20.24 -34.07 10.85
CA VAL A 543 -21.69 -33.83 10.71
C VAL A 543 -22.47 -34.98 11.37
N LYS A 544 -22.07 -36.23 11.14
CA LYS A 544 -22.69 -37.40 11.76
C LYS A 544 -22.54 -37.39 13.28
N SER A 545 -21.35 -37.08 13.79
CA SER A 545 -21.07 -36.99 15.23
C SER A 545 -21.89 -35.89 15.92
N LEU A 546 -21.87 -34.67 15.37
CA LEU A 546 -22.60 -33.51 15.88
C LEU A 546 -24.12 -33.71 15.80
N SER A 547 -24.62 -34.25 14.68
CA SER A 547 -26.04 -34.58 14.52
C SER A 547 -26.47 -35.66 15.52
N GLY A 548 -25.66 -36.69 15.75
CA GLY A 548 -25.93 -37.72 16.73
C GLY A 548 -25.97 -37.18 18.17
N ARG A 549 -25.02 -36.29 18.50
CA ARG A 549 -24.95 -35.62 19.81
C ARG A 549 -26.15 -34.71 20.06
N LEU A 550 -26.55 -33.91 19.07
CA LEU A 550 -27.74 -33.05 19.13
C LEU A 550 -29.06 -33.83 19.07
N GLY A 551 -29.07 -35.02 18.47
CA GLY A 551 -30.20 -35.95 18.48
C GLY A 551 -30.40 -36.68 19.82
N ASN A 552 -29.39 -36.69 20.69
CA ASN A 552 -29.46 -37.32 22.00
C ASN A 552 -30.23 -36.42 23.00
N LYS A 553 -31.46 -36.82 23.33
CA LYS A 553 -32.32 -36.09 24.28
C LYS A 553 -31.66 -35.83 25.64
N ASN A 554 -30.78 -36.73 26.11
CA ASN A 554 -30.06 -36.54 27.38
C ASN A 554 -28.98 -35.45 27.27
N PHE A 555 -28.36 -35.29 26.11
CA PHE A 555 -27.37 -34.24 25.89
C PHE A 555 -28.07 -32.87 25.82
N VAL A 556 -29.14 -32.75 25.02
CA VAL A 556 -29.87 -31.49 24.84
C VAL A 556 -30.51 -31.00 26.15
N SER A 557 -30.99 -31.92 26.99
CA SER A 557 -31.66 -31.57 28.25
C SER A 557 -30.72 -31.34 29.45
N LYS A 558 -29.52 -31.93 29.45
CA LYS A 558 -28.58 -31.85 30.59
C LYS A 558 -27.35 -30.97 30.34
N ALA A 559 -26.99 -30.70 29.09
CA ALA A 559 -25.84 -29.85 28.78
C ALA A 559 -26.19 -28.37 28.99
N PRO A 560 -25.21 -27.52 29.37
CA PRO A 560 -25.41 -26.08 29.42
C PRO A 560 -25.84 -25.51 28.07
N GLU A 561 -26.73 -24.51 28.07
CA GLU A 561 -27.30 -23.91 26.86
C GLU A 561 -26.23 -23.41 25.88
N ALA A 562 -25.15 -22.79 26.38
CA ALA A 562 -24.03 -22.34 25.57
C ALA A 562 -23.32 -23.48 24.82
N VAL A 563 -23.25 -24.68 25.42
CA VAL A 563 -22.63 -25.87 24.81
C VAL A 563 -23.52 -26.47 23.73
N VAL A 564 -24.84 -26.44 23.93
CA VAL A 564 -25.82 -26.88 22.92
C VAL A 564 -25.80 -25.92 21.74
N LYS A 565 -25.83 -24.61 21.98
CA LYS A 565 -25.77 -23.59 20.94
C LYS A 565 -24.48 -23.67 20.12
N GLY A 566 -23.32 -23.79 20.78
CA GLY A 566 -22.04 -23.97 20.09
C GLY A 566 -22.01 -25.24 19.23
N ALA A 567 -22.62 -26.33 19.67
CA ALA A 567 -22.73 -27.55 18.86
C ALA A 567 -23.68 -27.39 17.65
N GLN A 568 -24.75 -26.59 17.79
CA GLN A 568 -25.65 -26.25 16.67
C GLN A 568 -24.96 -25.38 15.62
N GLU A 569 -24.22 -24.36 16.06
CA GLU A 569 -23.43 -23.49 15.18
C GLU A 569 -22.34 -24.29 14.45
N ALA A 570 -21.62 -25.16 15.17
CA ALA A 570 -20.64 -26.05 14.56
C ALA A 570 -21.26 -27.01 13.55
N LEU A 571 -22.45 -27.55 13.82
CA LEU A 571 -23.16 -28.43 12.86
C LEU A 571 -23.57 -27.66 11.60
N ALA A 572 -24.06 -26.42 11.76
CA ALA A 572 -24.43 -25.59 10.62
C ALA A 572 -23.23 -25.30 9.72
N GLU A 573 -22.08 -24.96 10.33
CA GLU A 573 -20.83 -24.73 9.61
C GLU A 573 -20.34 -26.00 8.91
N ALA A 574 -20.31 -27.15 9.61
CA ALA A 574 -19.87 -28.42 9.03
C ALA A 574 -20.77 -28.86 7.85
N LYS A 575 -22.09 -28.68 7.95
CA LYS A 575 -23.02 -28.96 6.82
C LYS A 575 -22.78 -28.05 5.62
N LYS A 576 -22.47 -26.77 5.87
CA LYS A 576 -22.13 -25.82 4.80
C LYS A 576 -20.85 -26.26 4.09
N GLN A 577 -19.82 -26.65 4.85
CA GLN A 577 -18.56 -27.18 4.30
C GLN A 577 -18.79 -28.47 3.51
N GLU A 578 -19.63 -29.39 4.00
CA GLU A 578 -20.01 -30.62 3.29
C GLU A 578 -20.62 -30.30 1.92
N SER A 579 -21.60 -29.38 1.88
CA SER A 579 -22.25 -28.94 0.64
C SER A 579 -21.25 -28.37 -0.36
N ILE A 580 -20.30 -27.54 0.09
CA ILE A 580 -19.27 -26.93 -0.76
C ILE A 580 -18.36 -28.00 -1.34
N LEU A 581 -17.92 -28.98 -0.53
CA LEU A 581 -17.04 -30.06 -0.99
C LEU A 581 -17.74 -30.99 -1.99
N ARG A 582 -19.03 -31.29 -1.78
CA ARG A 582 -19.85 -32.07 -2.73
C ARG A 582 -20.00 -31.36 -4.07
N ASP A 583 -20.34 -30.07 -4.04
CA ASP A 583 -20.47 -29.27 -5.26
C ASP A 583 -19.15 -29.20 -6.02
N ARG A 584 -18.02 -29.00 -5.33
CA ARG A 584 -16.68 -29.06 -5.94
C ARG A 584 -16.38 -30.41 -6.58
N LEU A 585 -16.68 -31.52 -5.91
CA LEU A 585 -16.47 -32.86 -6.45
C LEU A 585 -17.32 -33.14 -7.69
N ASN A 586 -18.54 -32.61 -7.75
CA ASN A 586 -19.41 -32.76 -8.91
C ASN A 586 -18.94 -31.96 -10.14
N ARG A 587 -18.14 -30.91 -9.93
CA ARG A 587 -17.60 -30.04 -10.99
C ARG A 587 -16.26 -30.54 -11.56
N LEU A 588 -15.56 -31.41 -10.84
CA LEU A 588 -14.35 -32.11 -11.30
C LEU A 588 -14.71 -33.38 -12.02
#